data_AF-A0A819K9W5-F1
#
_entry.id   AF-A0A819K9W5-F1
#
_cell.length_a   1.000
_cell.length_b   1.000
_cell.length_c   1.000
_cell.angle_alpha   90.00
_cell.angle_beta   90.00
_cell.angle_gamma   90.00
#
_symmetry.space_group_name_H-M   'P 1'
#
loop_
_entity.id
_entity.type
_entity.pdbx_description
1 polymer ?
#
loop_
_entity_poly.entity_id
_entity_poly.type
_entity_poly.pdbx_seq_one_letter_code
_entity_poly.pdbx_strand_id
1 'polypeptide(L)'
;MFSLALGKEPIHAFTWSNTNTSLYYATRTSWTNESESAYKNEWKDVIEHRDRDRGDPIYRVDFEDLTQPRIEIVTNILLRVVELICSSDGKRLVLRTKFARFDQSFTVHFNSIDRNLKWFNNDFILFTVTGEGSIEGEYRDTQGRLYSLNVIDGGIYRWPNQFTGSITNYALLEHGQQGVIILGQLNTEVQVYTQQSPTSPLIKQTGWNGTYEKLVTTY
;
A
#
# COMPACT_ATOMS: atom_id res chain seq x y z
N MET A 1 19.73 -21.34 -10.85
CA MET A 1 19.33 -20.09 -10.17
C MET A 1 20.03 -18.95 -10.90
N PHE A 2 19.28 -18.00 -11.45
CA PHE A 2 19.84 -16.81 -12.13
C PHE A 2 19.70 -15.61 -11.19
N SER A 3 20.75 -14.78 -11.08
CA SER A 3 20.78 -13.60 -10.22
C SER A 3 20.95 -12.34 -11.06
N LEU A 4 20.02 -11.39 -10.93
CA LEU A 4 20.10 -10.08 -11.59
C LEU A 4 20.58 -9.04 -10.58
N ALA A 5 21.73 -8.42 -10.84
CA ALA A 5 22.26 -7.34 -10.00
C ALA A 5 21.58 -6.00 -10.36
N LEU A 6 20.69 -5.53 -9.49
CA LEU A 6 19.82 -4.37 -9.74
C LEU A 6 20.33 -3.04 -9.15
N GLY A 7 21.50 -3.06 -8.49
CA GLY A 7 22.13 -1.87 -7.91
C GLY A 7 22.89 -2.17 -6.61
N LYS A 8 23.51 -1.13 -6.03
CA LYS A 8 24.25 -1.21 -4.75
C LYS A 8 23.31 -1.18 -3.54
N GLU A 9 22.16 -0.54 -3.68
CA GLU A 9 21.20 -0.31 -2.60
C GLU A 9 20.13 -1.43 -2.57
N PRO A 10 19.70 -1.86 -1.37
CA PRO A 10 18.72 -2.94 -1.24
C PRO A 10 17.34 -2.51 -1.73
N ILE A 11 16.68 -3.43 -2.43
CA ILE A 11 15.25 -3.34 -2.75
C ILE A 11 14.48 -3.49 -1.45
N HIS A 12 13.51 -2.60 -1.23
CA HIS A 12 12.74 -2.54 0.01
C HIS A 12 11.22 -2.48 -0.22
N ALA A 13 10.78 -2.25 -1.45
CA ALA A 13 9.40 -2.43 -1.88
C ALA A 13 9.41 -2.92 -3.33
N PHE A 14 8.54 -3.86 -3.67
CA PHE A 14 8.39 -4.34 -5.04
C PHE A 14 6.99 -4.90 -5.26
N THR A 15 6.59 -4.98 -6.52
CA THR A 15 5.33 -5.59 -6.95
C THR A 15 5.44 -6.08 -8.39
N TRP A 16 4.79 -7.20 -8.69
CA TRP A 16 4.70 -7.71 -10.05
C TRP A 16 3.56 -7.00 -10.81
N SER A 17 3.73 -6.85 -12.12
CA SER A 17 2.57 -6.63 -12.98
C SER A 17 1.66 -7.86 -12.92
N ASN A 18 0.36 -7.66 -13.10
CA ASN A 18 -0.59 -8.77 -13.07
C ASN A 18 -0.37 -9.79 -14.21
N THR A 19 0.27 -9.37 -15.29
CA THR A 19 0.69 -10.22 -16.41
C THR A 19 1.96 -11.03 -16.12
N ASN A 20 2.62 -10.82 -14.98
CA ASN A 20 3.93 -11.39 -14.61
C ASN A 20 5.05 -11.12 -15.63
N THR A 21 4.89 -10.13 -16.51
CA THR A 21 5.88 -9.74 -17.50
C THR A 21 6.86 -8.70 -16.96
N SER A 22 6.49 -8.00 -15.89
CA SER A 22 7.25 -6.87 -15.38
C SER A 22 7.31 -6.87 -13.86
N LEU A 23 8.46 -6.51 -13.29
CA LEU A 23 8.64 -6.26 -11.85
C LEU A 23 8.90 -4.78 -11.65
N TYR A 24 8.08 -4.15 -10.80
CA TYR A 24 8.32 -2.80 -10.31
C TYR A 24 9.00 -2.89 -8.95
N TYR A 25 10.04 -2.10 -8.72
CA TYR A 25 10.72 -2.08 -7.43
C TYR A 25 11.25 -0.68 -7.08
N ALA A 26 11.24 -0.38 -5.79
CA ALA A 26 11.88 0.79 -5.23
C ALA A 26 13.21 0.39 -4.58
N THR A 27 14.23 1.18 -4.89
CA THR A 27 15.53 1.14 -4.20
C THR A 27 15.93 2.56 -3.85
N ARG A 28 16.87 2.69 -2.91
CA ARG A 28 17.33 4.01 -2.47
C ARG A 28 18.26 4.61 -3.52
N THR A 29 18.18 5.92 -3.76
CA THR A 29 19.13 6.61 -4.64
C THR A 29 20.53 6.39 -4.11
N SER A 30 21.38 5.67 -4.86
CA SER A 30 22.75 5.35 -4.45
C SER A 30 23.58 6.62 -4.26
N TRP A 31 24.53 6.55 -3.34
CA TRP A 31 25.48 7.64 -3.13
C TRP A 31 26.56 7.70 -4.20
N THR A 32 27.01 8.92 -4.48
CA THR A 32 28.26 9.11 -5.21
C THR A 32 29.42 8.83 -4.25
N ASN A 33 30.55 8.37 -4.79
CA ASN A 33 31.75 8.10 -3.99
C ASN A 33 32.20 9.35 -3.19
N GLU A 34 31.97 10.54 -3.75
CA GLU A 34 32.23 11.83 -3.11
C GLU A 34 31.32 12.07 -1.90
N SER A 35 30.00 11.87 -2.05
CA SER A 35 29.06 11.98 -0.93
C SER A 35 29.32 10.94 0.15
N GLU A 36 29.75 9.73 -0.23
CA GLU A 36 30.10 8.67 0.71
C GLU A 36 31.36 9.00 1.51
N SER A 37 32.36 9.61 0.85
CA SER A 37 33.60 10.03 1.50
C SER A 37 33.39 11.24 2.41
N ALA A 38 32.63 12.25 1.95
CA ALA A 38 32.24 13.40 2.75
C ALA A 38 31.47 12.96 4.01
N TYR A 39 30.51 12.05 3.84
CA TYR A 39 29.80 11.44 4.95
C TYR A 39 30.73 10.76 5.95
N LYS A 40 31.64 9.87 5.51
CA LYS A 40 32.53 9.15 6.44
C LYS A 40 33.38 10.09 7.30
N ASN A 41 33.69 11.28 6.80
CA ASN A 41 34.48 12.30 7.50
C ASN A 41 33.67 13.13 8.53
N GLU A 42 32.36 13.24 8.36
CA GLU A 42 31.49 14.09 9.19
C GLU A 42 30.89 13.38 10.43
N TRP A 43 31.05 12.06 10.58
CA TRP A 43 30.39 11.33 11.68
C TRP A 43 31.14 11.33 13.01
N LYS A 44 30.51 11.94 14.03
CA LYS A 44 30.66 11.54 15.44
C LYS A 44 29.39 11.32 16.25
N ASP A 45 28.19 11.71 15.83
CA ASP A 45 26.96 11.23 16.52
C ASP A 45 25.67 11.50 15.72
N VAL A 46 24.60 10.76 16.03
CA VAL A 46 23.19 10.89 15.55
C VAL A 46 22.81 10.14 14.27
N ILE A 47 22.43 8.86 14.39
CA ILE A 47 21.92 7.97 13.31
C ILE A 47 20.56 8.42 12.75
N GLU A 48 19.78 9.20 13.50
CA GLU A 48 18.36 9.44 13.21
C GLU A 48 18.09 10.60 12.23
N HIS A 49 19.06 11.48 11.99
CA HIS A 49 18.89 12.63 11.08
C HIS A 49 19.10 12.29 9.58
N ARG A 50 19.46 11.03 9.25
CA ARG A 50 20.20 10.71 8.02
C ARG A 50 19.48 9.83 7.01
N ASP A 51 18.27 9.38 7.36
CA ASP A 51 17.37 8.65 6.46
C ASP A 51 16.43 9.57 5.67
N ARG A 52 16.49 10.89 5.90
CA ARG A 52 15.45 11.84 5.46
C ARG A 52 15.65 12.41 4.05
N ASP A 53 16.88 12.43 3.53
CA ASP A 53 17.23 13.24 2.36
C ASP A 53 17.50 12.43 1.09
N ARG A 54 17.29 11.11 1.13
CA ARG A 54 17.47 10.24 -0.05
C ARG A 54 16.12 9.72 -0.49
N GLY A 55 15.71 10.18 -1.67
CA GLY A 55 14.57 9.63 -2.38
C GLY A 55 14.79 8.18 -2.83
N ASP A 56 13.71 7.57 -3.28
CA ASP A 56 13.70 6.26 -3.90
C ASP A 56 13.27 6.37 -5.38
N PRO A 57 14.17 6.07 -6.33
CA PRO A 57 13.79 5.73 -7.69
C PRO A 57 12.94 4.47 -7.72
N ILE A 58 11.91 4.51 -8.55
CA ILE A 58 11.12 3.34 -8.93
C ILE A 58 11.60 2.86 -10.29
N TYR A 59 12.00 1.60 -10.34
CA TYR A 59 12.42 0.91 -11.55
C TYR A 59 11.34 -0.05 -12.02
N ARG A 60 11.35 -0.30 -13.33
CA ARG A 60 10.63 -1.40 -13.97
C ARG A 60 11.65 -2.31 -14.63
N VAL A 61 11.51 -3.62 -14.43
CA VAL A 61 12.23 -4.65 -15.17
C VAL A 61 11.22 -5.41 -16.01
N ASP A 62 11.43 -5.47 -17.31
CA ASP A 62 10.66 -6.32 -18.22
C ASP A 62 11.39 -7.64 -18.47
N PHE A 63 10.64 -8.75 -18.39
CA PHE A 63 11.12 -10.12 -18.53
C PHE A 63 10.62 -10.80 -19.82
N GLU A 64 10.09 -10.04 -20.78
CA GLU A 64 9.66 -10.57 -22.08
C GLU A 64 10.80 -11.31 -22.79
N ASP A 65 12.03 -10.81 -22.65
CA ASP A 65 13.26 -11.50 -23.04
C ASP A 65 14.16 -11.72 -21.81
N LEU A 66 14.18 -12.95 -21.31
CA LEU A 66 15.00 -13.35 -20.16
C LEU A 66 16.51 -13.27 -20.43
N THR A 67 16.92 -13.11 -21.70
CA THR A 67 18.33 -12.97 -22.07
C THR A 67 18.82 -11.52 -22.01
N GLN A 68 17.91 -10.56 -22.12
CA GLN A 68 18.19 -9.12 -22.07
C GLN A 68 17.07 -8.39 -21.29
N PRO A 69 17.04 -8.53 -19.96
CA PRO A 69 16.05 -7.83 -19.15
C PRO A 69 16.21 -6.33 -19.34
N ARG A 70 15.13 -5.66 -19.76
CA ARG A 70 15.12 -4.21 -19.93
C ARG A 70 14.80 -3.58 -18.58
N ILE A 71 15.74 -2.78 -18.07
CA ILE A 71 15.57 -2.02 -16.84
C ILE A 71 15.41 -0.55 -17.18
N GLU A 72 14.35 0.08 -16.69
CA GLU A 72 14.11 1.52 -16.85
C GLU A 72 13.68 2.16 -15.55
N ILE A 73 14.00 3.45 -15.38
CA ILE A 73 13.49 4.25 -14.27
C ILE A 73 12.10 4.74 -14.68
N VAL A 74 11.08 4.39 -13.91
CA VAL A 74 9.70 4.85 -14.10
C VAL A 74 9.55 6.27 -13.56
N THR A 75 10.05 6.52 -12.35
CA THR A 75 9.99 7.84 -11.69
C THR A 75 10.96 7.91 -10.51
N ASN A 76 11.24 9.12 -10.02
CA ASN A 76 12.02 9.37 -8.82
C ASN A 76 11.13 9.96 -7.74
N ILE A 77 11.06 9.31 -6.58
CA ILE A 77 10.25 9.77 -5.45
C ILE A 77 11.19 10.36 -4.40
N LEU A 78 10.93 11.57 -3.91
CA LEU A 78 11.79 12.21 -2.89
C LEU A 78 11.69 11.58 -1.49
N LEU A 79 10.69 10.71 -1.30
CA LEU A 79 10.36 10.09 -0.02
C LEU A 79 10.64 8.59 -0.06
N ARG A 80 10.85 8.00 1.12
CA ARG A 80 11.00 6.56 1.28
C ARG A 80 9.71 5.84 0.89
N VAL A 81 9.73 5.06 -0.17
CA VAL A 81 8.65 4.14 -0.57
C VAL A 81 8.66 2.95 0.40
N VAL A 82 7.48 2.52 0.83
CA VAL A 82 7.31 1.42 1.78
C VAL A 82 6.36 0.34 1.28
N GLU A 83 5.58 0.63 0.24
CA GLU A 83 4.67 -0.32 -0.39
C GLU A 83 4.45 0.11 -1.85
N LEU A 84 4.34 -0.88 -2.73
CA LEU A 84 4.01 -0.71 -4.14
C LEU A 84 2.92 -1.71 -4.51
N ILE A 85 1.91 -1.27 -5.26
CA ILE A 85 0.87 -2.13 -5.83
C ILE A 85 0.58 -1.72 -7.27
N CYS A 86 0.52 -2.70 -8.18
CA CYS A 86 0.20 -2.49 -9.59
C CYS A 86 -1.26 -2.88 -9.86
N SER A 87 -1.97 -2.10 -10.69
CA SER A 87 -3.34 -2.40 -11.09
C SER A 87 -3.41 -3.70 -11.91
N SER A 88 -4.60 -4.31 -11.96
CA SER A 88 -4.77 -5.59 -12.66
C SER A 88 -4.53 -5.51 -14.17
N ASP A 89 -4.72 -4.33 -14.75
CA ASP A 89 -4.41 -4.04 -16.16
C ASP A 89 -2.95 -3.61 -16.40
N GLY A 90 -2.13 -3.50 -15.35
CA GLY A 90 -0.74 -3.06 -15.41
C GLY A 90 -0.53 -1.58 -15.74
N LYS A 91 -1.60 -0.79 -15.87
CA LYS A 91 -1.51 0.62 -16.33
C LYS A 91 -1.26 1.61 -15.22
N ARG A 92 -1.47 1.22 -13.96
CA ARG A 92 -1.37 2.11 -12.81
C ARG A 92 -0.48 1.48 -11.75
N LEU A 93 0.37 2.32 -11.17
CA LEU A 93 1.22 1.96 -10.04
C LEU A 93 0.87 2.91 -8.90
N VAL A 94 0.54 2.36 -7.74
CA VAL A 94 0.32 3.13 -6.52
C VAL A 94 1.41 2.78 -5.52
N LEU A 95 1.85 3.80 -4.81
CA LEU A 95 2.93 3.74 -3.84
C LEU A 95 2.46 4.31 -2.50
N ARG A 96 2.98 3.75 -1.41
CA ARG A 96 2.91 4.34 -0.07
C ARG A 96 4.29 4.81 0.33
N THR A 97 4.38 5.99 0.96
CA THR A 97 5.64 6.53 1.48
C THR A 97 5.66 6.51 3.02
N LYS A 98 6.85 6.44 3.62
CA LYS A 98 7.04 6.42 5.09
C LYS A 98 6.56 7.71 5.78
N PHE A 99 6.55 8.82 5.06
CA PHE A 99 6.10 10.13 5.51
C PHE A 99 5.18 10.70 4.43
N ALA A 100 4.06 11.35 4.77
CA ALA A 100 3.38 12.17 3.77
C ALA A 100 4.06 13.53 3.65
N ARG A 101 4.18 13.99 2.42
CA ARG A 101 4.17 15.42 2.12
C ARG A 101 2.89 15.71 1.36
N PHE A 102 2.27 16.84 1.65
CA PHE A 102 1.27 17.43 0.79
C PHE A 102 1.99 18.05 -0.41
N ASP A 103 2.03 17.37 -1.55
CA ASP A 103 2.39 17.98 -2.83
C ASP A 103 1.49 17.44 -3.96
N GLN A 104 1.12 18.33 -4.88
CA GLN A 104 -0.05 18.28 -5.77
C GLN A 104 0.21 17.55 -7.10
N SER A 105 0.88 16.39 -7.13
CA SER A 105 1.04 15.67 -8.41
C SER A 105 0.88 14.15 -8.30
N PHE A 106 -0.18 13.64 -8.93
CA PHE A 106 -0.48 12.25 -9.34
C PHE A 106 -0.22 11.11 -8.34
N THR A 107 0.06 11.42 -7.09
CA THR A 107 0.39 10.49 -6.03
C THR A 107 -0.65 10.65 -4.94
N VAL A 108 -1.46 9.63 -4.70
CA VAL A 108 -2.34 9.67 -3.54
C VAL A 108 -1.52 9.38 -2.30
N HIS A 109 -1.21 10.45 -1.57
CA HIS A 109 -0.55 10.40 -0.29
C HIS A 109 -1.58 10.08 0.79
N PHE A 110 -1.45 8.93 1.42
CA PHE A 110 -2.22 8.60 2.62
C PHE A 110 -1.32 8.78 3.84
N ASN A 111 -1.83 9.51 4.82
CA ASN A 111 -1.21 9.71 6.12
C ASN A 111 -2.07 8.98 7.14
N SER A 112 -1.41 8.37 8.13
CA SER A 112 -1.94 7.65 9.30
C SER A 112 -2.35 6.18 9.07
N ILE A 113 -1.42 5.29 9.42
CA ILE A 113 -1.60 3.86 9.68
C ILE A 113 -2.46 3.12 8.62
N ASP A 114 -2.22 3.46 7.35
CA ASP A 114 -2.74 2.72 6.21
C ASP A 114 -2.01 1.40 6.10
N ARG A 115 -2.71 0.31 6.42
CA ARG A 115 -2.19 -1.05 6.23
C ARG A 115 -2.99 -1.76 5.15
N ASN A 116 -2.30 -2.60 4.39
CA ASN A 116 -2.88 -3.51 3.40
C ASN A 116 -3.56 -2.78 2.24
N LEU A 117 -2.80 -2.03 1.43
CA LEU A 117 -3.35 -1.49 0.18
C LEU A 117 -3.68 -2.65 -0.77
N LYS A 118 -4.88 -2.65 -1.34
CA LYS A 118 -5.28 -3.63 -2.35
C LYS A 118 -6.10 -2.95 -3.45
N TRP A 119 -5.80 -3.27 -4.70
CA TRP A 119 -6.69 -2.90 -5.80
C TRP A 119 -8.02 -3.66 -5.66
N PHE A 120 -9.12 -2.93 -5.53
CA PHE A 120 -10.48 -3.49 -5.57
C PHE A 120 -10.91 -3.78 -7.01
N ASN A 121 -10.55 -2.87 -7.92
CA ASN A 121 -10.67 -3.00 -9.36
C ASN A 121 -9.58 -2.10 -9.98
N ASN A 122 -9.63 -1.77 -11.28
CA ASN A 122 -8.59 -0.92 -11.87
C ASN A 122 -8.62 0.54 -11.39
N ASP A 123 -9.77 1.04 -10.91
CA ASP A 123 -9.95 2.46 -10.54
C ASP A 123 -9.97 2.68 -9.02
N PHE A 124 -10.23 1.64 -8.24
CA PHE A 124 -10.40 1.74 -6.79
C PHE A 124 -9.34 0.97 -6.01
N ILE A 125 -8.80 1.61 -4.99
CA ILE A 125 -7.90 1.01 -3.99
C ILE A 125 -8.61 0.94 -2.66
N LEU A 126 -8.60 -0.23 -2.01
CA LEU A 126 -9.02 -0.41 -0.63
C LEU A 126 -7.83 -0.29 0.33
N PHE A 127 -8.09 0.28 1.50
CA PHE A 127 -7.12 0.44 2.57
C PHE A 127 -7.81 0.61 3.91
N THR A 128 -7.15 0.14 4.98
CA THR A 128 -7.63 0.37 6.34
C THR A 128 -6.86 1.48 7.01
N VAL A 129 -7.58 2.40 7.64
CA VAL A 129 -7.05 3.45 8.51
C VAL A 129 -7.29 3.03 9.96
N THR A 130 -6.29 3.17 10.84
CA THR A 130 -6.42 2.87 12.28
C THR A 130 -5.78 3.99 13.12
N GLY A 131 -6.22 4.18 14.38
CA GLY A 131 -5.63 5.17 15.28
C GLY A 131 -6.17 6.60 15.11
N GLU A 132 -5.35 7.63 15.35
CA GLU A 132 -5.73 9.07 15.31
C GLU A 132 -5.99 9.63 13.89
N GLY A 133 -6.24 8.74 12.94
CA GLY A 133 -6.11 8.96 11.51
C GLY A 133 -7.39 9.18 10.72
N SER A 134 -8.52 9.42 11.39
CA SER A 134 -9.81 9.47 10.70
C SER A 134 -9.84 10.56 9.64
N ILE A 135 -10.01 10.16 8.38
CA ILE A 135 -10.21 11.06 7.22
C ILE A 135 -11.51 11.89 7.40
N GLU A 136 -12.38 11.45 8.32
CA GLU A 136 -13.68 12.06 8.62
C GLU A 136 -13.62 13.16 9.69
N GLY A 137 -12.44 13.48 10.23
CA GLY A 137 -12.21 14.64 11.11
C GLY A 137 -11.44 14.34 12.39
N GLU A 138 -10.93 15.39 13.04
CA GLU A 138 -10.08 15.24 14.22
C GLU A 138 -10.83 14.61 15.41
N TYR A 139 -10.11 13.75 16.15
CA TYR A 139 -10.53 13.13 17.42
C TYR A 139 -11.73 12.18 17.40
N ARG A 140 -12.25 11.83 16.21
CA ARG A 140 -13.28 10.80 16.10
C ARG A 140 -12.66 9.50 15.65
N ASP A 141 -12.34 8.71 16.66
CA ASP A 141 -12.30 7.26 16.62
C ASP A 141 -10.92 6.63 16.38
N THR A 142 -10.36 6.01 17.42
CA THR A 142 -9.19 5.13 17.32
C THR A 142 -9.54 3.80 16.64
N GLN A 143 -10.82 3.54 16.40
CA GLN A 143 -11.28 2.32 15.73
C GLN A 143 -10.82 2.26 14.28
N GLY A 144 -10.50 1.06 13.83
CA GLY A 144 -10.15 0.80 12.44
C GLY A 144 -11.32 1.04 11.51
N ARG A 145 -11.03 1.58 10.33
CA ARG A 145 -11.98 1.90 9.26
C ARG A 145 -11.44 1.37 7.95
N LEU A 146 -12.33 0.95 7.05
CA LEU A 146 -11.98 0.54 5.68
C LEU A 146 -12.51 1.60 4.73
N TYR A 147 -11.64 2.04 3.82
CA TYR A 147 -11.98 3.01 2.80
C TYR A 147 -11.62 2.46 1.43
N SER A 148 -12.32 2.95 0.41
CA SER A 148 -11.88 2.88 -0.97
C SER A 148 -11.60 4.27 -1.52
N LEU A 149 -10.47 4.44 -2.20
CA LEU A 149 -10.14 5.63 -2.98
C LEU A 149 -10.34 5.31 -4.47
N ASN A 150 -11.09 6.16 -5.17
CA ASN A 150 -11.05 6.26 -6.62
C ASN A 150 -9.81 7.04 -7.06
N VAL A 151 -8.89 6.40 -7.78
CA VAL A 151 -7.62 7.01 -8.22
C VAL A 151 -7.79 8.00 -9.37
N ILE A 152 -8.96 8.06 -9.99
CA ILE A 152 -9.25 8.91 -11.15
C ILE A 152 -9.69 10.30 -10.71
N ASP A 153 -10.64 10.37 -9.78
CA ASP A 153 -11.23 11.63 -9.31
C ASP A 153 -10.83 11.98 -7.86
N GLY A 154 -10.15 11.07 -7.15
CA GLY A 154 -9.76 11.25 -5.75
C GLY A 154 -10.90 11.01 -4.74
N GLY A 155 -12.06 10.51 -5.17
CA GLY A 155 -13.20 10.23 -4.29
C GLY A 155 -12.88 9.16 -3.27
N ILE A 156 -13.17 9.43 -1.99
CA ILE A 156 -12.96 8.48 -0.88
C ILE A 156 -14.32 8.04 -0.33
N TYR A 157 -14.49 6.73 -0.16
CA TYR A 157 -15.73 6.11 0.29
C TYR A 157 -15.48 5.16 1.45
N ARG A 158 -16.27 5.26 2.52
CA ARG A 158 -16.17 4.38 3.69
C ARG A 158 -16.93 3.07 3.51
N TRP A 159 -16.32 2.00 3.99
CA TRP A 159 -16.87 0.65 4.05
C TRP A 159 -16.80 0.11 5.48
N PRO A 160 -17.90 -0.42 6.02
CA PRO A 160 -19.27 0.00 5.78
C PRO A 160 -19.49 1.39 6.37
N ASN A 161 -20.25 2.25 5.68
CA ASN A 161 -20.47 3.64 6.11
C ASN A 161 -21.19 3.77 7.46
N GLN A 162 -22.01 2.79 7.85
CA GLN A 162 -22.81 2.79 9.08
C GLN A 162 -22.27 1.83 10.16
N PHE A 163 -21.14 1.16 9.93
CA PHE A 163 -20.59 0.24 10.92
C PHE A 163 -19.98 1.02 12.09
N THR A 164 -20.47 0.76 13.29
CA THR A 164 -20.08 1.46 14.54
C THR A 164 -18.95 0.77 15.30
N GLY A 165 -18.57 -0.44 14.90
CA GLY A 165 -17.44 -1.18 15.47
C GLY A 165 -16.10 -0.85 14.81
N SER A 166 -15.05 -1.54 15.22
CA SER A 166 -13.69 -1.40 14.65
C SER A 166 -13.45 -2.44 13.56
N ILE A 167 -12.99 -2.01 12.39
CA ILE A 167 -12.53 -2.94 11.34
C ILE A 167 -11.09 -3.31 11.61
N THR A 168 -10.84 -4.60 11.84
CA THR A 168 -9.50 -5.12 12.17
C THR A 168 -8.80 -5.72 10.97
N ASN A 169 -9.55 -6.21 9.97
CA ASN A 169 -8.99 -6.77 8.75
C ASN A 169 -10.03 -6.82 7.62
N TYR A 170 -9.56 -7.01 6.38
CA TYR A 170 -10.40 -7.26 5.22
C TYR A 170 -9.68 -8.10 4.16
N ALA A 171 -10.46 -8.78 3.31
CA ALA A 171 -9.97 -9.44 2.11
C ALA A 171 -10.95 -9.27 0.94
N LEU A 172 -10.43 -9.39 -0.28
CA LEU A 172 -11.21 -9.27 -1.51
C LEU A 172 -11.90 -10.59 -1.85
N LEU A 173 -13.19 -10.55 -2.18
CA LEU A 173 -13.91 -11.71 -2.72
C LEU A 173 -13.86 -11.67 -4.25
N GLU A 174 -13.42 -12.77 -4.87
CA GLU A 174 -13.26 -12.90 -6.34
C GLU A 174 -12.52 -11.71 -6.97
N HIS A 175 -11.31 -11.41 -6.47
CA HIS A 175 -10.53 -10.24 -6.92
C HIS A 175 -11.30 -8.90 -6.83
N GLY A 176 -12.26 -8.79 -5.91
CA GLY A 176 -13.10 -7.62 -5.72
C GLY A 176 -14.42 -7.66 -6.49
N GLN A 177 -14.62 -8.61 -7.42
CA GLN A 177 -15.86 -8.70 -8.21
C GLN A 177 -17.10 -8.97 -7.34
N GLN A 178 -16.92 -9.69 -6.22
CA GLN A 178 -18.00 -9.98 -5.27
C GLN A 178 -17.91 -9.11 -4.01
N GLY A 179 -17.07 -8.07 -4.01
CA GLY A 179 -16.89 -7.18 -2.88
C GLY A 179 -15.78 -7.60 -1.93
N VAL A 180 -16.05 -7.41 -0.64
CA VAL A 180 -15.09 -7.64 0.45
C VAL A 180 -15.69 -8.51 1.54
N ILE A 181 -14.82 -9.27 2.19
CA ILE A 181 -15.06 -9.87 3.51
C ILE A 181 -14.30 -9.06 4.56
N ILE A 182 -14.95 -8.78 5.68
CA ILE A 182 -14.49 -7.83 6.71
C ILE A 182 -14.51 -8.53 8.07
N LEU A 183 -13.43 -8.37 8.84
CA LEU A 183 -13.45 -8.63 10.29
C LEU A 183 -13.82 -7.34 11.01
N GLY A 184 -15.01 -7.33 11.60
CA GLY A 184 -15.50 -6.22 12.40
C GLY A 184 -15.58 -6.61 13.87
N GLN A 185 -14.95 -5.84 14.73
CA GLN A 185 -15.04 -5.96 16.17
C GLN A 185 -16.14 -5.06 16.71
N LEU A 186 -17.10 -5.66 17.41
CA LEU A 186 -18.11 -4.96 18.22
C LEU A 186 -17.88 -5.33 19.68
N ASN A 187 -17.57 -4.34 20.52
CA ASN A 187 -17.17 -4.56 21.92
C ASN A 187 -15.97 -5.54 22.00
N THR A 188 -16.19 -6.73 22.54
CA THR A 188 -15.17 -7.78 22.70
C THR A 188 -15.29 -8.89 21.66
N GLU A 189 -16.29 -8.85 20.77
CA GLU A 189 -16.54 -9.90 19.78
C GLU A 189 -16.04 -9.50 18.40
N VAL A 190 -15.32 -10.40 17.74
CA VAL A 190 -14.98 -10.30 16.32
C VAL A 190 -16.01 -11.08 15.51
N GLN A 191 -16.59 -10.42 14.51
CA GLN A 191 -17.60 -10.97 13.63
C GLN A 191 -17.15 -10.84 12.19
N VAL A 192 -17.58 -11.79 11.36
CA VAL A 192 -17.29 -11.81 9.93
C VAL A 192 -18.46 -11.20 9.18
N TYR A 193 -18.16 -10.26 8.29
CA TYR A 193 -19.14 -9.61 7.43
C TYR A 193 -18.73 -9.66 5.97
N THR A 194 -19.69 -9.53 5.07
CA THR A 194 -19.46 -9.33 3.64
C THR A 194 -20.19 -8.09 3.14
N GLN A 195 -19.59 -7.38 2.20
CA GLN A 195 -20.21 -6.21 1.58
C GLN A 195 -19.77 -6.09 0.12
N GLN A 196 -20.72 -5.91 -0.79
CA GLN A 196 -20.44 -5.86 -2.24
C GLN A 196 -19.93 -4.49 -2.72
N SER A 197 -20.51 -3.41 -2.19
CA SER A 197 -20.19 -2.01 -2.52
C SER A 197 -20.32 -1.14 -1.26
N PRO A 198 -19.79 0.10 -1.22
CA PRO A 198 -19.88 0.94 -0.01
C PRO A 198 -21.33 1.29 0.38
N THR A 199 -22.26 1.23 -0.59
CA THR A 199 -23.69 1.48 -0.40
C THR A 199 -24.53 0.20 -0.27
N SER A 200 -23.95 -0.97 -0.55
CA SER A 200 -24.63 -2.25 -0.36
C SER A 200 -24.80 -2.55 1.14
N PRO A 201 -25.84 -3.32 1.53
CA PRO A 201 -26.00 -3.76 2.89
C PRO A 201 -24.78 -4.53 3.41
N LEU A 202 -24.42 -4.30 4.67
CA LEU A 202 -23.44 -5.11 5.38
C LEU A 202 -24.11 -6.41 5.84
N ILE A 203 -23.65 -7.56 5.33
CA ILE A 203 -24.22 -8.87 5.65
C ILE A 203 -23.33 -9.55 6.68
N LYS A 204 -23.86 -9.83 7.88
CA LYS A 204 -23.17 -10.63 8.89
C LYS A 204 -23.21 -12.11 8.50
N GLN A 205 -22.05 -12.76 8.47
CA GLN A 205 -21.94 -14.19 8.21
C GLN A 205 -22.19 -14.97 9.51
N THR A 206 -23.27 -15.75 9.55
CA THR A 206 -23.64 -16.55 10.72
C THR A 206 -22.90 -17.89 10.73
N GLY A 207 -22.57 -18.40 11.93
CA GLY A 207 -21.82 -19.65 12.08
C GLY A 207 -20.30 -19.53 11.92
N TRP A 208 -19.81 -18.33 11.59
CA TRP A 208 -18.39 -17.99 11.45
C TRP A 208 -17.93 -17.12 12.62
N ASN A 209 -18.44 -17.39 13.82
CA ASN A 209 -18.09 -16.63 15.02
C ASN A 209 -16.82 -17.24 15.62
N GLY A 210 -15.84 -16.41 15.98
CA GLY A 210 -14.59 -16.88 16.55
C GLY A 210 -13.54 -15.77 16.70
N THR A 211 -12.38 -16.13 17.22
CA THR A 211 -11.22 -15.23 17.30
C THR A 211 -10.39 -15.39 16.05
N TYR A 212 -10.50 -14.44 15.13
CA TYR A 212 -9.74 -14.42 13.89
C TYR A 212 -8.65 -13.36 13.95
N GLU A 213 -7.41 -13.76 13.67
CA GLU A 213 -6.30 -12.81 13.53
C GLU A 213 -6.24 -12.22 12.11
N LYS A 214 -6.51 -13.05 11.09
CA LYS A 214 -6.35 -12.66 9.69
C LYS A 214 -7.35 -13.34 8.76
N LEU A 215 -7.88 -12.58 7.81
CA LEU A 215 -8.56 -13.11 6.64
C LEU A 215 -7.62 -13.14 5.45
N VAL A 216 -7.64 -14.26 4.73
CA VAL A 216 -6.97 -14.42 3.45
C VAL A 216 -7.96 -15.10 2.53
N THR A 217 -8.12 -14.58 1.32
CA THR A 217 -8.80 -15.27 0.24
C THR A 217 -7.73 -15.89 -0.65
N THR A 218 -7.87 -17.18 -0.93
CA THR A 218 -7.04 -17.87 -1.92
C THR A 218 -7.67 -17.70 -3.28
N TYR A 219 -6.85 -17.38 -4.27
CA TYR A 219 -7.24 -17.35 -5.68
C TYR A 219 -7.30 -18.77 -6.24
#